data_AF-A0A015TZZ3-F1
#
_entry.id   AF-A0A015TZZ3-F1
#
_cell.length_a   1.000
_cell.length_b   1.000
_cell.length_c   1.000
_cell.angle_alpha   90.00
_cell.angle_beta   90.00
_cell.angle_gamma   90.00
#
_symmetry.space_group_name_H-M   'P 1'
#
loop_
_entity.id
_entity.type
_entity.pdbx_description
1 polymer ?
#
loop_
_entity_poly.entity_id
_entity_poly.type
_entity_poly.pdbx_seq_one_letter_code
_entity_poly.pdbx_strand_id
1 'polypeptide(L)'
;MDYFLQQVKSKINELPDQMQKALRNLTEETVEELIIIDRLPYPDKSCTYELRAIFASEDANALFDAICKLSNKSRNAFTQFLAYHYNFGYDQQDVGDRYKADIPCLLKLKDLVGNEISISKGVDKLAFIRLKDVLIEAIRRCEG
;
A
#
# COMPACT_ATOMS: atom_id res chain seq x y z
N MET A 1 24.61 -20.31 20.80
CA MET A 1 24.33 -18.86 20.67
C MET A 1 23.40 -18.58 19.48
N ASP A 2 23.48 -19.37 18.41
CA ASP A 2 22.70 -19.15 17.17
C ASP A 2 21.19 -19.39 17.28
N TYR A 3 20.73 -20.39 18.04
CA TYR A 3 19.29 -20.69 18.18
C TYR A 3 18.50 -19.52 18.80
N PHE A 4 19.07 -18.85 19.80
CA PHE A 4 18.44 -17.69 20.43
C PHE A 4 18.36 -16.50 19.46
N LEU A 5 19.44 -16.22 18.73
CA LEU A 5 19.45 -15.15 17.72
C LEU A 5 18.48 -15.43 16.58
N GLN A 6 18.31 -16.69 16.18
CA GLN A 6 17.34 -17.09 15.16
C GLN A 6 15.89 -16.88 15.63
N GLN A 7 15.58 -17.26 16.87
CA GLN A 7 14.26 -17.04 17.46
C GLN A 7 13.94 -15.55 17.66
N VAL A 8 14.92 -14.76 18.07
CA VAL A 8 14.77 -13.30 18.19
C VAL A 8 14.54 -12.65 16.82
N LYS A 9 15.28 -13.05 15.77
CA LYS A 9 15.04 -12.58 14.40
C LYS A 9 13.64 -12.95 13.88
N SER A 10 13.19 -14.18 14.15
CA SER A 10 11.84 -14.63 13.78
C SER A 10 10.77 -13.75 14.45
N LYS A 11 10.88 -13.50 15.76
CA LYS A 11 9.93 -12.65 16.49
C LYS A 11 9.99 -11.18 16.07
N ILE A 12 11.16 -10.66 15.69
CA ILE A 12 11.28 -9.31 15.14
C ILE A 12 10.56 -9.20 13.80
N ASN A 13 10.62 -10.24 12.96
CA ASN A 13 9.88 -10.29 11.69
C ASN A 13 8.36 -10.44 11.88
N GLU A 14 7.89 -10.85 13.07
CA GLU A 14 6.46 -10.89 13.42
C GLU A 14 5.93 -9.52 13.88
N LEU A 15 6.80 -8.58 14.24
CA LEU A 15 6.39 -7.24 14.65
C LEU A 15 6.09 -6.39 13.42
N PRO A 16 5.00 -5.59 13.44
CA PRO A 16 4.69 -4.75 12.31
C PRO A 16 5.78 -3.69 12.11
N ASP A 17 6.26 -3.59 10.87
CA ASP A 17 7.19 -2.56 10.45
C ASP A 17 6.51 -1.17 10.40
N GLN A 18 7.27 -0.14 10.02
CA GLN A 18 6.78 1.23 10.04
C GLN A 18 5.67 1.46 9.01
N MET A 19 5.77 0.87 7.82
CA MET A 19 4.75 0.97 6.79
C MET A 19 3.48 0.23 7.21
N GLN A 20 3.62 -0.99 7.74
CA GLN A 20 2.48 -1.77 8.26
C GLN A 20 1.76 -1.04 9.39
N LYS A 21 2.49 -0.41 10.32
CA LYS A 21 1.89 0.40 11.39
C LYS A 21 1.11 1.59 10.84
N ALA A 22 1.63 2.26 9.82
CA ALA A 22 0.96 3.40 9.20
C ALA A 22 -0.30 2.96 8.43
N LEU A 23 -0.22 1.88 7.64
CA LEU A 23 -1.35 1.34 6.88
C LEU A 23 -2.47 0.82 7.80
N ARG A 24 -2.13 0.19 8.93
CA ARG A 24 -3.13 -0.32 9.90
C ARG A 24 -3.76 0.79 10.75
N ASN A 25 -3.10 1.94 10.87
CA ASN A 25 -3.60 3.11 11.58
C ASN A 25 -3.78 4.28 10.60
N LEU A 26 -4.42 4.01 9.45
CA LEU A 26 -4.61 5.00 8.41
C LEU A 26 -5.62 6.07 8.85
N THR A 27 -5.15 7.31 8.97
CA THR A 27 -5.91 8.51 9.34
C THR A 27 -5.55 9.65 8.39
N GLU A 28 -6.16 10.82 8.57
CA GLU A 28 -5.84 12.01 7.79
C GLU A 28 -4.36 12.41 7.86
N GLU A 29 -3.70 12.17 9.00
CA GLU A 29 -2.29 12.51 9.23
C GLU A 29 -1.37 11.42 8.68
N THR A 30 -1.60 10.16 9.06
CA THR A 30 -0.68 9.07 8.68
C THR A 30 -0.67 8.81 7.18
N VAL A 31 -1.75 9.13 6.45
CA VAL A 31 -1.78 9.02 4.99
C VAL A 31 -0.81 9.97 4.29
N GLU A 32 -0.57 11.17 4.84
CA GLU A 32 0.38 12.13 4.28
C GLU A 32 1.83 11.72 4.56
N GLU A 33 2.06 10.92 5.60
CA GLU A 33 3.37 10.38 5.95
C GLU A 33 3.78 9.19 5.09
N LEU A 34 2.84 8.49 4.43
CA LEU A 34 3.14 7.24 3.70
C LEU A 34 4.27 7.40 2.69
N ILE A 35 4.31 8.49 1.92
CA ILE A 35 5.39 8.76 0.95
C ILE A 35 6.73 8.97 1.66
N ILE A 36 6.72 9.61 2.83
CA ILE A 36 7.93 9.82 3.62
C ILE A 36 8.46 8.46 4.10
N ILE A 37 7.56 7.62 4.63
CA ILE A 37 7.88 6.26 5.09
C ILE A 37 8.42 5.42 3.93
N ASP A 38 7.82 5.54 2.75
CA ASP A 38 8.19 4.74 1.57
C ASP A 38 9.65 4.92 1.16
N ARG A 39 10.21 6.11 1.42
CA ARG A 39 11.60 6.46 1.15
C ARG A 39 12.57 6.04 2.25
N LEU A 40 12.09 5.57 3.39
CA LEU A 40 12.95 5.15 4.49
C LEU A 40 13.54 3.77 4.20
N PRO A 41 14.74 3.47 4.72
CA PRO A 41 15.28 2.12 4.72
C PRO A 41 14.34 1.16 5.47
N TYR A 42 14.14 -0.02 4.90
CA TYR A 42 13.48 -1.13 5.58
C TYR A 42 14.24 -1.48 6.89
N PRO A 43 13.61 -2.08 7.92
CA PRO A 43 14.28 -2.37 9.20
C PRO A 43 15.60 -3.16 9.08
N ASP A 44 15.72 -4.02 8.07
CA ASP A 44 16.94 -4.79 7.76
C ASP A 44 18.01 -4.01 6.97
N LYS A 45 17.72 -2.76 6.57
CA LYS A 45 18.54 -1.84 5.77
C LYS A 45 18.95 -2.34 4.38
N SER A 46 18.31 -3.39 3.87
CA SER A 46 18.65 -3.96 2.56
C SER A 46 18.25 -3.05 1.39
N CYS A 47 17.13 -2.34 1.51
CA CYS A 47 16.62 -1.38 0.54
C CYS A 47 15.60 -0.45 1.22
N THR A 48 15.02 0.48 0.47
CA THR A 48 13.88 1.30 0.89
C THR A 48 12.55 0.55 0.73
N TYR A 49 11.47 1.05 1.36
CA TYR A 49 10.13 0.47 1.22
C TYR A 49 9.59 0.59 -0.21
N GLU A 50 9.88 1.69 -0.92
CA GLU A 50 9.47 1.89 -2.32
C GLU A 50 9.99 0.79 -3.26
N LEU A 51 10.99 0.01 -2.82
CA LEU A 51 11.58 -1.10 -3.55
C LEU A 51 11.07 -2.48 -3.06
N ARG A 52 9.95 -2.55 -2.35
CA ARG A 52 9.38 -3.79 -1.80
C ARG A 52 7.87 -3.85 -1.92
N ALA A 53 7.35 -5.07 -1.91
CA ALA A 53 5.95 -5.33 -1.63
C ALA A 53 5.61 -4.92 -0.18
N ILE A 54 4.59 -4.08 0.02
CA ILE A 54 4.20 -3.53 1.33
C ILE A 54 2.77 -3.86 1.75
N PHE A 55 1.97 -4.40 0.84
CA PHE A 55 0.58 -4.82 1.07
C PHE A 55 0.41 -6.33 1.25
N ALA A 56 1.44 -7.12 0.98
CA ALA A 56 1.42 -8.59 1.01
C ALA A 56 0.89 -9.19 2.32
N SER A 57 1.12 -8.52 3.45
CA SER A 57 0.68 -8.94 4.79
C SER A 57 -0.57 -8.22 5.29
N GLU A 58 -1.12 -7.28 4.52
CA GLU A 58 -2.18 -6.40 4.99
C GLU A 58 -3.57 -6.98 4.75
N ASP A 59 -4.51 -6.68 5.64
CA ASP A 59 -5.91 -7.04 5.46
C ASP A 59 -6.60 -5.97 4.60
N ALA A 60 -6.87 -6.32 3.35
CA ALA A 60 -7.55 -5.46 2.40
C ALA A 60 -8.92 -4.95 2.89
N ASN A 61 -9.66 -5.71 3.71
CA ASN A 61 -10.94 -5.26 4.26
C ASN A 61 -10.72 -4.14 5.29
N ALA A 62 -9.80 -4.35 6.23
CA ALA A 62 -9.49 -3.35 7.26
C ALA A 62 -8.91 -2.07 6.65
N LEU A 63 -8.03 -2.22 5.66
CA LEU A 63 -7.48 -1.10 4.90
C LEU A 63 -8.58 -0.33 4.15
N PHE A 64 -9.48 -1.04 3.48
CA PHE A 64 -10.63 -0.44 2.80
C PHE A 64 -11.53 0.33 3.78
N ASP A 65 -11.88 -0.27 4.92
CA ASP A 65 -12.70 0.37 5.95
C ASP A 65 -12.05 1.66 6.48
N ALA A 66 -10.71 1.70 6.56
CA ALA A 66 -9.97 2.90 6.93
C ALA A 66 -10.01 3.96 5.81
N ILE A 67 -9.80 3.58 4.55
CA ILE A 67 -9.90 4.47 3.38
C ILE A 67 -11.29 5.10 3.26
N CYS A 68 -12.35 4.34 3.54
CA CYS A 68 -13.72 4.85 3.53
C CYS A 68 -13.95 5.97 4.55
N LYS A 69 -13.25 5.95 5.69
CA LYS A 69 -13.34 6.99 6.73
C LYS A 69 -12.53 8.25 6.41
N LEU A 70 -11.61 8.18 5.45
CA LEU A 70 -10.80 9.34 5.05
C LEU A 70 -11.64 10.40 4.34
N SER A 71 -11.20 11.66 4.44
CA SER A 71 -11.68 12.75 3.60
C SER A 71 -11.29 12.52 2.13
N ASN A 72 -11.97 13.19 1.20
CA ASN A 72 -11.57 13.16 -0.22
C ASN A 72 -10.14 13.65 -0.45
N LYS A 73 -9.65 14.59 0.38
CA LYS A 73 -8.26 15.05 0.29
C LYS A 73 -7.31 13.89 0.60
N SER A 74 -7.53 13.19 1.71
CA SER A 74 -6.68 12.08 2.14
C SER A 74 -6.84 10.83 1.28
N ARG A 75 -8.01 10.55 0.72
CA ARG A 75 -8.17 9.50 -0.32
C ARG A 75 -7.34 9.81 -1.57
N ASN A 76 -7.30 11.07 -2.00
CA ASN A 76 -6.43 11.49 -3.10
C ASN A 76 -4.94 11.40 -2.71
N ALA A 77 -4.57 11.72 -1.47
CA ALA A 77 -3.20 11.54 -0.98
C ALA A 77 -2.78 10.05 -0.99
N PHE A 78 -3.65 9.15 -0.53
CA PHE A 78 -3.43 7.69 -0.64
C PHE A 78 -3.28 7.25 -2.10
N THR A 79 -4.10 7.79 -2.99
CA THR A 79 -4.01 7.53 -4.44
C THR A 79 -2.66 7.98 -5.01
N GLN A 80 -2.15 9.15 -4.61
CA GLN A 80 -0.83 9.64 -5.00
C GLN A 80 0.30 8.78 -4.45
N PHE A 81 0.17 8.33 -3.20
CA PHE A 81 1.10 7.40 -2.58
C PHE A 81 1.22 6.10 -3.38
N LEU A 82 0.12 5.47 -3.78
CA LEU A 82 0.16 4.27 -4.63
C LEU A 82 0.90 4.54 -5.94
N ALA A 83 0.59 5.64 -6.63
CA ALA A 83 1.25 5.99 -7.88
C ALA A 83 2.76 6.23 -7.70
N TYR A 84 3.18 6.79 -6.56
CA TYR A 84 4.57 6.97 -6.18
C TYR A 84 5.25 5.62 -5.91
N HIS A 85 4.66 4.78 -5.07
CA HIS A 85 5.23 3.50 -4.64
C HIS A 85 5.45 2.53 -5.81
N TYR A 86 4.46 2.41 -6.71
CA TYR A 86 4.57 1.58 -7.91
C TYR A 86 5.26 2.29 -9.09
N ASN A 87 5.75 3.51 -8.86
CA ASN A 87 6.63 4.23 -9.75
C ASN A 87 6.09 4.44 -11.18
N PHE A 88 4.84 4.91 -11.30
CA PHE A 88 4.15 5.06 -12.59
C PHE A 88 4.80 6.08 -13.56
N GLY A 89 5.77 6.88 -13.11
CA GLY A 89 6.46 7.88 -13.92
C GLY A 89 7.78 7.42 -14.55
N TYR A 90 8.25 6.21 -14.24
CA TYR A 90 9.48 5.65 -14.80
C TYR A 90 9.11 4.51 -15.75
N ASP A 91 8.53 4.90 -16.89
CA ASP A 91 8.44 4.05 -18.07
C ASP A 91 9.86 3.54 -18.34
N GLN A 92 10.08 2.21 -18.30
CA GLN A 92 11.31 1.46 -18.66
C GLN A 92 12.12 0.80 -17.53
N GLN A 93 11.81 0.94 -16.24
CA GLN A 93 12.45 0.06 -15.25
C GLN A 93 11.70 -1.27 -15.15
N ASP A 94 12.39 -2.36 -15.44
CA ASP A 94 11.96 -3.71 -15.05
C ASP A 94 11.91 -3.77 -13.51
N VAL A 95 10.71 -3.98 -12.98
CA VAL A 95 10.47 -4.12 -11.53
C VAL A 95 10.55 -5.58 -11.09
N GLY A 96 10.70 -6.52 -12.03
CA GLY A 96 10.73 -7.96 -11.77
C GLY A 96 9.58 -8.42 -10.89
N ASP A 97 9.86 -9.35 -9.97
CA ASP A 97 8.86 -9.84 -9.01
C ASP A 97 8.72 -8.94 -7.76
N ARG A 98 9.30 -7.73 -7.74
CA ARG A 98 9.42 -6.88 -6.54
C ARG A 98 8.11 -6.66 -5.80
N TYR A 99 7.05 -6.37 -6.55
CA TYR A 99 5.73 -6.03 -6.01
C TYR A 99 4.71 -7.16 -6.13
N LYS A 100 5.10 -8.30 -6.72
CA LYS A 100 4.19 -9.39 -7.06
C LYS A 100 3.40 -9.94 -5.86
N ALA A 101 4.01 -9.89 -4.67
CA ALA A 101 3.36 -10.32 -3.44
C ALA A 101 2.18 -9.42 -3.02
N ASP A 102 2.08 -8.19 -3.53
CA ASP A 102 0.97 -7.27 -3.23
C ASP A 102 -0.31 -7.58 -4.03
N ILE A 103 -0.19 -8.29 -5.16
CA ILE A 103 -1.30 -8.58 -6.09
C ILE A 103 -2.57 -9.08 -5.38
N PRO A 104 -2.53 -10.08 -4.48
CA PRO A 104 -3.75 -10.58 -3.84
C PRO A 104 -4.48 -9.50 -3.03
N CYS A 105 -3.74 -8.66 -2.31
CA CYS A 105 -4.28 -7.57 -1.51
C CYS A 105 -4.87 -6.48 -2.40
N LEU A 106 -4.12 -6.05 -3.43
CA LEU A 106 -4.55 -5.02 -4.37
C LEU A 106 -5.79 -5.43 -5.17
N LEU A 107 -5.87 -6.68 -5.64
CA LEU A 107 -7.05 -7.19 -6.34
C LEU A 107 -8.31 -7.09 -5.48
N LYS A 108 -8.21 -7.55 -4.23
CA LYS A 108 -9.33 -7.49 -3.29
C LYS A 108 -9.72 -6.03 -2.98
N LEU A 109 -8.74 -5.16 -2.75
CA LEU A 109 -8.98 -3.74 -2.51
C LEU A 109 -9.66 -3.06 -3.71
N LYS A 110 -9.22 -3.36 -4.94
CA LYS A 110 -9.83 -2.87 -6.18
C LYS A 110 -11.30 -3.28 -6.29
N ASP A 111 -11.64 -4.51 -5.93
CA ASP A 111 -13.02 -5.01 -5.99
C ASP A 111 -13.90 -4.32 -4.94
N LEU A 112 -13.41 -4.14 -3.71
CA LEU A 112 -14.10 -3.40 -2.65
C LEU A 112 -14.38 -1.95 -3.05
N VAL A 113 -13.36 -1.25 -3.58
CA VAL A 113 -13.51 0.12 -4.10
C VAL A 113 -14.50 0.14 -5.28
N GLY A 114 -14.48 -0.88 -6.15
CA GLY A 114 -15.45 -1.02 -7.24
C GLY A 114 -16.90 -1.10 -6.77
N ASN A 115 -17.15 -1.83 -5.68
CA ASN A 115 -18.48 -1.90 -5.07
C ASN A 115 -18.89 -0.56 -4.47
N GLU A 116 -17.98 0.14 -3.80
CA GLU A 116 -18.24 1.46 -3.19
C GLU A 116 -18.60 2.53 -4.23
N ILE A 117 -17.93 2.53 -5.39
CA ILE A 117 -18.25 3.45 -6.51
C ILE A 117 -19.71 3.33 -6.96
N SER A 118 -20.30 2.14 -6.83
CA SER A 118 -21.68 1.88 -7.27
C SER A 118 -22.71 2.55 -6.36
N ILE A 119 -22.37 2.81 -5.10
CA ILE A 119 -23.27 3.43 -4.10
C ILE A 119 -22.91 4.89 -3.78
N SER A 120 -21.64 5.26 -3.95
CA SER A 120 -21.14 6.62 -3.76
C SER A 120 -21.71 7.63 -4.78
N LYS A 121 -21.81 8.91 -4.39
CA LYS A 121 -22.35 9.99 -5.23
C LYS A 121 -21.43 11.20 -5.26
N GLY A 122 -21.57 12.04 -6.31
CA GLY A 122 -20.88 13.32 -6.41
C GLY A 122 -19.36 13.20 -6.35
N VAL A 123 -18.73 14.06 -5.54
CA VAL A 123 -17.27 14.15 -5.43
C VAL A 123 -16.62 12.95 -4.74
N ASP A 124 -17.34 12.27 -3.84
CA ASP A 124 -16.83 11.04 -3.19
C ASP A 124 -16.63 9.93 -4.21
N LYS A 125 -17.61 9.78 -5.12
CA LYS A 125 -17.51 8.83 -6.23
C LYS A 125 -16.28 9.09 -7.10
N LEU A 126 -15.97 10.36 -7.38
CA LEU A 126 -14.80 10.73 -8.17
C LEU A 126 -13.48 10.34 -7.48
N ALA A 127 -13.39 10.51 -6.15
CA ALA A 127 -12.22 10.09 -5.39
C ALA A 127 -12.02 8.56 -5.46
N PHE A 128 -13.09 7.78 -5.32
CA PHE A 128 -13.01 6.33 -5.43
C PHE A 128 -12.73 5.84 -6.85
N ILE A 129 -13.26 6.50 -7.90
CA ILE A 129 -12.91 6.19 -9.29
C ILE A 129 -11.40 6.35 -9.52
N ARG A 130 -10.81 7.47 -9.10
CA ARG A 130 -9.37 7.71 -9.23
C ARG A 130 -8.54 6.67 -8.49
N LEU A 131 -8.95 6.31 -7.27
CA LEU A 131 -8.30 5.26 -6.50
C LEU A 131 -8.35 3.93 -7.24
N LYS A 132 -9.50 3.55 -7.80
CA LYS A 132 -9.66 2.31 -8.57
C LYS A 132 -8.76 2.29 -9.81
N ASP A 133 -8.68 3.40 -10.54
CA ASP A 133 -7.84 3.51 -11.75
C ASP A 133 -6.36 3.29 -11.39
N VAL A 134 -5.89 3.93 -10.31
CA VAL A 134 -4.52 3.73 -9.80
C VAL A 134 -4.27 2.31 -9.31
N LEU A 135 -5.25 1.66 -8.66
CA LEU A 135 -5.11 0.26 -8.25
C LEU A 135 -4.98 -0.67 -9.46
N ILE A 136 -5.70 -0.41 -10.55
CA ILE A 136 -5.57 -1.19 -11.79
C ILE A 136 -4.14 -1.08 -12.33
N GLU A 137 -3.58 0.12 -12.40
CA GLU A 137 -2.21 0.29 -12.90
C GLU A 137 -1.16 -0.26 -11.93
N ALA A 138 -1.40 -0.19 -10.61
CA ALA A 138 -0.55 -0.82 -9.61
C ALA A 138 -0.49 -2.34 -9.82
N ILE A 139 -1.64 -2.98 -10.01
CA ILE A 139 -1.73 -4.43 -10.28
C ILE A 139 -0.98 -4.77 -11.55
N ARG A 140 -1.21 -4.04 -12.66
CA ARG A 140 -0.49 -4.27 -13.92
C ARG A 140 1.02 -4.13 -13.75
N ARG A 141 1.46 -3.16 -12.94
CA ARG A 141 2.88 -2.98 -12.61
C ARG A 141 3.46 -4.12 -11.78
N CYS A 142 2.67 -4.73 -10.90
CA CYS A 142 3.07 -5.90 -10.13
C CYS A 142 3.18 -7.18 -10.99
N GLU A 143 2.47 -7.23 -12.12
CA GLU A 143 2.47 -8.37 -13.05
C GLU A 143 3.67 -8.39 -14.00
N GLY A 144 4.32 -7.23 -14.22
CA GLY A 144 5.50 -7.08 -15.08
C GLY A 144 5.22 -6.32 -16.37
#